data_AF-V5GTR5-F1
#
_entry.id   AF-V5GTR5-F1
#
_cell.length_a   1.000
_cell.length_b   1.000
_cell.length_c   1.000
_cell.angle_alpha   90.00
_cell.angle_beta   90.00
_cell.angle_gamma   90.00
#
_symmetry.space_group_name_H-M   'P 1'
#
loop_
_entity.id
_entity.type
_entity.pdbx_description
1 polymer ?
#
loop_
_entity_poly.entity_id
_entity_poly.type
_entity_poly.pdbx_seq_one_letter_code
_entity_poly.pdbx_strand_id
1 'polypeptide(L)'
;EKLRQNGRCFSISFDEWTSNRNKRYININIHGFIDVCSKIKIWNIGLVPIVGSMPAEVCVDLVQNKLKEFNLSLDKDIVSMTTDGASVMVKAGCLVEAHQQLCFAHGIQLGIIDVLYSPKPSKSRISGNDYEQADADDDEVDEVEEDDENGRLDVVDDSEEEFELTMDYNINSLIKEVR
;
A
#
# COMPACT_ATOMS: atom_id res chain seq x y z
N GLU A 1 9.72 -12.90 26.01
CA GLU A 1 9.20 -13.04 27.40
C GLU A 1 9.24 -11.77 28.23
N LYS A 2 10.40 -11.14 28.51
CA LYS A 2 10.48 -9.94 29.39
C LYS A 2 9.62 -8.73 28.97
N LEU A 3 9.37 -8.53 27.68
CA LEU A 3 8.58 -7.39 27.19
C LEU A 3 7.07 -7.60 27.41
N ARG A 4 6.57 -8.82 27.21
CA ARG A 4 5.16 -9.19 27.38
C ARG A 4 4.73 -9.16 28.86
N GLN A 5 5.63 -9.55 29.76
CA GLN A 5 5.39 -9.52 31.21
C GLN A 5 5.26 -8.10 31.79
N ASN A 6 5.73 -7.08 31.07
CA ASN A 6 5.61 -5.68 31.49
C ASN A 6 4.34 -5.00 30.92
N GLY A 7 3.43 -5.73 30.30
CA GLY A 7 2.22 -5.15 29.68
C GLY A 7 2.52 -4.24 28.49
N ARG A 8 3.63 -4.48 27.77
CA ARG A 8 3.99 -3.66 26.62
C ARG A 8 3.21 -4.09 25.39
N CYS A 9 2.50 -3.13 24.81
CA CYS A 9 1.83 -3.29 23.53
C CYS A 9 2.78 -2.98 22.37
N PHE A 10 2.53 -3.62 21.23
CA PHE A 10 3.26 -3.40 19.99
C PHE A 10 2.32 -2.85 18.92
N SER A 11 2.88 -2.21 17.91
CA SER A 11 2.18 -1.98 16.67
C SER A 11 2.84 -2.76 15.55
N ILE A 12 2.10 -3.03 14.49
CA ILE A 12 2.64 -3.69 13.31
C ILE A 12 2.48 -2.80 12.09
N SER A 13 3.34 -2.99 11.10
CA SER A 13 3.08 -2.50 9.76
C SER A 13 3.37 -3.63 8.81
N PHE A 14 2.49 -3.84 7.85
CA PHE A 14 2.74 -4.80 6.79
C PHE A 14 2.28 -4.26 5.46
N ASP A 15 2.96 -4.71 4.42
CA ASP A 15 2.77 -4.22 3.07
C ASP A 15 2.86 -5.39 2.10
N GLU A 16 1.99 -5.37 1.10
CA GLU A 16 1.97 -6.36 0.04
C GLU A 16 2.64 -5.80 -1.20
N TRP A 17 3.49 -6.60 -1.83
CA TRP A 17 4.15 -6.21 -3.05
C TRP A 17 4.17 -7.35 -4.07
N THR A 18 3.97 -6.99 -5.33
CA THR A 18 4.10 -7.87 -6.49
C THR A 18 5.37 -7.54 -7.25
N SER A 19 6.23 -8.55 -7.44
CA SER A 19 7.44 -8.44 -8.25
C SER A 19 7.17 -8.43 -9.74
N ASN A 20 8.14 -7.92 -10.51
CA ASN A 20 8.14 -7.97 -11.98
C ASN A 20 8.11 -9.40 -12.55
N ARG A 21 8.35 -10.43 -11.73
CA ARG A 21 8.21 -11.86 -12.11
C ARG A 21 6.90 -12.48 -11.61
N ASN A 22 5.91 -11.64 -11.34
CA ASN A 22 4.59 -12.00 -10.83
C ASN A 22 4.60 -12.82 -9.53
N LYS A 23 5.64 -12.66 -8.70
CA LYS A 23 5.67 -13.22 -7.34
C LYS A 23 5.18 -12.18 -6.35
N ARG A 24 4.24 -12.56 -5.49
CA ARG A 24 3.67 -11.71 -4.44
C ARG A 24 4.27 -12.02 -3.09
N TYR A 25 4.50 -10.99 -2.29
CA TYR A 25 5.06 -11.10 -0.96
C TYR A 25 4.36 -10.14 -0.01
N ILE A 26 4.30 -10.51 1.27
CA ILE A 26 3.91 -9.62 2.35
C ILE A 26 5.09 -9.47 3.32
N ASN A 27 5.50 -8.24 3.56
CA ASN A 27 6.54 -7.92 4.53
C ASN A 27 5.90 -7.50 5.84
N ILE A 28 6.37 -8.03 6.97
CA ILE A 28 5.80 -7.71 8.28
C ILE A 28 6.88 -7.12 9.20
N ASN A 29 6.58 -5.95 9.75
CA ASN A 29 7.42 -5.27 10.74
C ASN A 29 6.64 -5.07 12.04
N ILE A 30 7.33 -5.28 13.16
CA ILE A 30 6.83 -4.98 14.51
C ILE A 30 7.53 -3.73 15.01
N HIS A 31 6.76 -2.83 15.60
CA HIS A 31 7.22 -1.61 16.23
C HIS A 31 6.94 -1.70 17.73
N GLY A 32 7.92 -1.32 18.54
CA GLY A 32 7.75 -1.28 19.98
C GLY A 32 8.59 -0.18 20.61
N PHE A 33 8.14 0.30 21.76
CA PHE A 33 8.84 1.32 22.52
C PHE A 33 9.70 0.67 23.62
N ILE A 34 10.94 1.14 23.76
CA ILE A 34 11.86 0.68 24.80
C ILE A 34 12.04 1.80 25.82
N ASP A 35 11.34 1.69 26.95
CA ASP A 35 11.34 2.69 28.04
C ASP A 35 12.76 3.08 28.49
N VAL A 36 13.64 2.09 28.63
CA VAL A 36 15.00 2.26 29.19
C VAL A 36 15.84 3.23 28.37
N CYS A 37 15.64 3.28 27.05
CA CYS A 37 16.36 4.18 26.16
C CYS A 37 15.46 5.21 25.47
N SER A 38 14.16 5.25 25.81
CA SER A 38 13.15 6.13 25.21
C SER A 38 13.18 6.15 23.67
N LYS A 39 13.37 4.98 23.07
CA LYS A 39 13.48 4.82 21.61
C LYS A 39 12.44 3.84 21.07
N ILE A 40 11.95 4.17 19.88
CA ILE A 40 11.19 3.23 19.05
C ILE A 40 12.18 2.25 18.45
N LYS A 41 11.85 0.96 18.53
CA LYS A 41 12.57 -0.11 17.85
C LYS A 41 11.66 -0.79 16.86
N ILE A 42 12.22 -1.07 15.69
CA ILE A 42 11.55 -1.75 14.60
C ILE A 42 12.24 -3.10 14.41
N TRP A 43 11.44 -4.15 14.30
CA TRP A 43 11.89 -5.50 13.98
C TRP A 43 11.20 -5.96 12.71
N ASN A 44 11.97 -6.20 11.66
CA ASN A 44 11.47 -6.94 10.52
C ASN A 44 11.38 -8.42 10.91
N ILE A 45 10.16 -8.97 10.93
CA ILE A 45 9.92 -10.36 11.33
C ILE A 45 9.82 -11.32 10.15
N GLY A 46 9.79 -10.79 8.93
CA GLY A 46 10.01 -11.57 7.72
C GLY A 46 9.21 -11.10 6.52
N LEU A 47 9.64 -11.64 5.37
CA LEU A 47 8.99 -11.54 4.08
C LEU A 47 8.33 -12.89 3.78
N VAL A 48 7.00 -12.93 3.69
CA VAL A 48 6.24 -14.15 3.48
C VAL A 48 5.77 -14.20 2.03
N PRO A 49 6.09 -15.27 1.27
CA PRO A 49 5.57 -15.41 -0.09
C PRO A 49 4.06 -15.71 -0.05
N ILE A 50 3.32 -15.05 -0.94
CA ILE A 50 1.89 -15.30 -1.14
C ILE A 50 1.75 -16.28 -2.31
N VAL A 51 1.04 -17.38 -2.06
CA VAL A 51 0.74 -18.39 -3.08
C VAL A 51 -0.77 -18.39 -3.33
N GLY A 52 -1.17 -18.11 -4.56
CA GLY A 52 -2.58 -18.00 -4.93
C GLY A 52 -3.20 -16.65 -4.54
N SER A 53 -4.50 -16.66 -4.24
CA SER A 53 -5.22 -15.47 -3.81
C SER A 53 -4.96 -15.16 -2.33
N MET A 54 -4.99 -13.88 -1.99
CA MET A 54 -4.89 -13.40 -0.61
C MET A 54 -6.10 -12.52 -0.29
N PRO A 55 -7.28 -13.12 0.00
CA PRO A 55 -8.38 -12.38 0.58
C PRO A 55 -8.02 -11.90 1.99
N ALA A 56 -8.81 -10.98 2.54
CA ALA A 56 -8.54 -10.33 3.81
C ALA A 56 -8.38 -11.32 4.98
N GLU A 57 -9.21 -12.37 5.01
CA GLU A 57 -9.19 -13.42 6.02
C GLU A 57 -7.85 -14.18 6.00
N VAL A 58 -7.36 -14.53 4.80
CA VAL A 58 -6.07 -15.20 4.61
C VAL A 58 -4.91 -14.27 4.98
N CYS A 59 -5.03 -12.97 4.69
CA CYS A 59 -4.03 -11.98 5.11
C CYS A 59 -3.92 -11.93 6.64
N VAL A 60 -5.05 -11.87 7.35
CA VAL A 60 -5.08 -11.87 8.82
C VAL A 60 -4.48 -13.17 9.37
N ASP A 61 -4.87 -14.33 8.83
CA ASP A 61 -4.33 -15.63 9.24
C ASP A 61 -2.80 -15.68 9.06
N LEU A 62 -2.29 -15.17 7.94
CA LEU A 62 -0.86 -15.12 7.65
C LEU A 62 -0.13 -14.26 8.69
N VAL A 63 -0.61 -13.05 8.96
CA VAL A 63 -0.03 -12.15 9.96
C VAL A 63 -0.08 -12.78 11.36
N GLN A 64 -1.22 -13.37 11.74
CA GLN A 64 -1.36 -14.07 13.02
C GLN A 64 -0.36 -15.22 13.15
N ASN A 65 -0.23 -16.05 12.11
CA ASN A 65 0.71 -17.17 12.11
C ASN A 65 2.15 -16.69 12.22
N LYS A 66 2.50 -15.60 11.53
CA LYS A 66 3.84 -15.02 11.64
C LYS A 66 4.12 -14.47 13.03
N LEU A 67 3.17 -13.81 13.67
CA LEU A 67 3.30 -13.32 15.04
C LEU A 67 3.43 -14.45 16.06
N LYS A 68 2.72 -15.57 15.86
CA LYS A 68 2.80 -16.76 16.73
C LYS A 68 4.21 -17.34 16.79
N GLU A 69 5.00 -17.30 15.70
CA GLU A 69 6.41 -17.72 15.70
C GLU A 69 7.26 -16.96 16.74
N PHE A 70 6.86 -15.72 17.05
CA PHE A 70 7.52 -14.86 18.04
C PHE A 70 6.79 -14.83 19.40
N ASN A 71 5.83 -15.74 19.61
CA ASN A 71 4.98 -15.81 20.80
C ASN A 71 4.15 -14.54 21.06
N LEU A 72 3.71 -13.89 19.99
CA LEU A 72 2.85 -12.71 20.00
C LEU A 72 1.44 -13.06 19.47
N SER A 73 0.43 -12.46 20.07
CA SER A 73 -0.97 -12.56 19.67
C SER A 73 -1.42 -11.26 19.02
N LEU A 74 -2.03 -11.37 17.84
CA LEU A 74 -2.58 -10.21 17.13
C LEU A 74 -3.64 -9.48 17.97
N ASP A 75 -4.49 -10.21 18.68
CA ASP A 75 -5.60 -9.62 19.43
C ASP A 75 -5.19 -9.04 20.80
N LYS A 76 -4.14 -9.60 21.41
CA LYS A 76 -3.74 -9.24 22.79
C LYS A 76 -2.52 -8.35 22.89
N ASP A 77 -1.54 -8.55 22.01
CA ASP A 77 -0.24 -7.89 22.09
C ASP A 77 -0.11 -6.73 21.11
N ILE A 78 -0.96 -6.67 20.07
CA ILE A 78 -0.92 -5.64 19.04
C ILE A 78 -2.06 -4.62 19.27
N VAL A 79 -1.71 -3.34 19.39
CA VAL A 79 -2.69 -2.25 19.57
C VAL A 79 -3.07 -1.56 18.27
N SER A 80 -2.17 -1.57 17.29
CA SER A 80 -2.43 -0.95 15.99
C SER A 80 -1.68 -1.62 14.87
N MET A 81 -2.22 -1.48 13.66
CA MET A 81 -1.63 -1.94 12.42
C MET A 81 -1.61 -0.83 11.38
N THR A 82 -0.52 -0.73 10.64
CA THR A 82 -0.41 0.17 9.49
C THR A 82 -0.37 -0.62 8.21
N THR A 83 -1.29 -0.33 7.28
CA THR A 83 -1.40 -0.99 5.97
C THR A 83 -1.64 0.04 4.87
N ASP A 84 -1.52 -0.37 3.61
CA ASP A 84 -2.00 0.46 2.49
C ASP A 84 -3.54 0.59 2.48
N GLY A 85 -4.05 1.33 1.50
CA GLY A 85 -5.47 1.56 1.27
C GLY A 85 -6.13 0.56 0.32
N ALA A 86 -5.48 -0.55 -0.03
CA ALA A 86 -6.09 -1.56 -0.90
C ALA A 86 -7.33 -2.15 -0.21
N SER A 87 -8.38 -2.47 -0.99
CA SER A 87 -9.66 -2.95 -0.44
C SER A 87 -9.51 -4.18 0.47
N VAL A 88 -8.58 -5.07 0.13
CA VAL A 88 -8.22 -6.24 0.94
C VAL A 88 -7.64 -5.82 2.29
N MET A 89 -6.74 -4.83 2.32
CA MET A 89 -6.10 -4.36 3.54
C MET A 89 -7.06 -3.58 4.44
N VAL A 90 -7.93 -2.76 3.85
CA VAL A 90 -9.03 -2.09 4.56
C VAL A 90 -9.94 -3.12 5.21
N LYS A 91 -10.35 -4.16 4.46
CA LYS A 91 -11.15 -5.25 5.02
C LYS A 91 -10.39 -6.02 6.11
N ALA A 92 -9.10 -6.28 5.94
CA ALA A 92 -8.28 -6.98 6.94
C ALA A 92 -8.21 -6.19 8.26
N GLY A 93 -8.11 -4.87 8.20
CA GLY A 93 -8.17 -4.01 9.40
C GLY A 93 -9.53 -4.07 10.11
N CYS A 94 -10.64 -4.21 9.37
CA CYS A 94 -11.96 -4.42 9.97
C CYS A 94 -12.14 -5.80 10.64
N LEU A 95 -11.31 -6.79 10.29
CA LEU A 95 -11.38 -8.15 10.84
C LEU A 95 -10.61 -8.32 12.15
N VAL A 96 -9.83 -7.32 12.57
CA VAL A 96 -8.99 -7.38 13.76
C VAL A 96 -9.37 -6.31 14.76
N GLU A 97 -9.08 -6.54 16.05
CA GLU A 97 -9.38 -5.57 17.11
C GLU A 97 -8.38 -4.39 17.14
N ALA A 98 -7.17 -4.60 16.60
CA ALA A 98 -6.14 -3.58 16.54
C ALA A 98 -6.58 -2.39 15.68
N HIS A 99 -6.26 -1.17 16.11
CA HIS A 99 -6.61 0.03 15.35
C HIS A 99 -5.86 0.09 14.02
N GLN A 100 -6.58 0.19 12.91
CA GLN A 100 -5.97 0.35 11.61
C GLN A 100 -5.63 1.82 11.32
N GLN A 101 -4.37 2.06 10.96
CA GLN A 101 -3.87 3.31 10.41
C GLN A 101 -3.54 3.09 8.92
N LEU A 102 -4.03 3.96 8.04
CA LEU A 102 -3.64 3.92 6.64
C LEU A 102 -2.22 4.47 6.44
N CYS A 103 -1.49 3.88 5.51
CA CYS A 103 -0.13 4.25 5.17
C CYS A 103 -0.09 5.65 4.56
N PHE A 104 0.60 6.58 5.24
CA PHE A 104 0.74 7.95 4.73
C PHE A 104 1.52 8.02 3.42
N ALA A 105 2.55 7.19 3.24
CA ALA A 105 3.30 7.18 1.98
C ALA A 105 2.38 6.83 0.80
N HIS A 106 1.54 5.80 0.98
CA HIS A 106 0.55 5.42 -0.02
C HIS A 106 -0.48 6.53 -0.26
N GLY A 107 -1.03 7.12 0.82
CA GLY A 107 -2.00 8.21 0.71
C GLY A 107 -1.45 9.47 0.02
N ILE A 108 -0.20 9.85 0.31
CA ILE A 108 0.49 10.96 -0.36
C ILE A 108 0.69 10.65 -1.84
N GLN A 109 1.16 9.44 -2.17
CA GLN A 109 1.34 9.00 -3.54
C GLN A 109 0.02 9.05 -4.32
N LEU A 110 -1.08 8.56 -3.74
CA LEU A 110 -2.41 8.65 -4.35
C LEU A 110 -2.84 10.10 -4.59
N GLY A 111 -2.61 10.99 -3.61
CA GLY A 111 -2.91 12.42 -3.79
C GLY A 111 -2.07 13.08 -4.89
N ILE A 112 -0.80 12.71 -5.02
CA ILE A 112 0.05 13.19 -6.12
C ILE A 112 -0.47 12.67 -7.46
N ILE A 113 -0.81 11.39 -7.55
CA ILE A 113 -1.37 10.79 -8.77
C ILE A 113 -2.66 11.50 -9.16
N ASP A 114 -3.55 11.73 -8.19
CA ASP A 114 -4.84 12.37 -8.44
C ASP A 114 -4.70 13.83 -8.90
N VAL A 115 -3.74 14.59 -8.36
CA VAL A 115 -3.56 15.99 -8.77
C VAL A 115 -2.80 16.12 -10.08
N LEU A 116 -1.75 15.32 -10.28
CA LEU A 116 -0.81 15.50 -11.38
C LEU A 116 -1.14 14.67 -12.63
N TYR A 117 -1.82 13.53 -12.44
CA TYR A 117 -2.04 12.54 -13.50
C TYR A 117 -3.52 12.24 -13.75
N SER A 118 -4.45 12.77 -12.96
CA SER A 118 -5.88 12.62 -13.26
C SER A 118 -6.22 13.32 -14.58
N PRO A 119 -7.03 12.68 -15.45
CA PRO A 119 -7.50 13.31 -16.67
C PRO A 119 -8.22 14.62 -16.31
N LYS A 120 -7.75 15.75 -16.86
CA LYS A 120 -8.49 17.00 -16.71
C LYS A 120 -9.88 16.78 -17.29
N PRO A 121 -10.96 17.14 -16.59
CA PRO A 121 -12.30 17.04 -17.16
C PRO A 121 -12.24 17.76 -18.49
N SER A 122 -12.64 17.04 -19.56
CA SER A 122 -12.77 17.68 -20.87
C SER A 122 -13.56 18.95 -20.63
N LYS A 123 -13.00 20.09 -21.04
CA LYS A 123 -13.75 21.35 -21.03
C LYS A 123 -14.87 21.17 -22.05
N SER A 124 -15.94 20.47 -21.69
CA SER A 124 -17.22 20.64 -22.33
C SER A 124 -17.48 22.13 -22.19
N ARG A 125 -17.47 22.81 -23.33
CA ARG A 125 -17.76 24.23 -23.41
C ARG A 125 -19.10 24.38 -22.71
N ILE A 126 -19.13 25.08 -21.58
CA ILE A 126 -20.36 25.59 -21.00
C ILE A 126 -20.91 26.57 -22.03
N SER A 127 -21.69 26.06 -22.99
CA SER A 127 -22.73 26.83 -23.66
C SER A 127 -23.96 26.66 -22.78
N GLY A 128 -24.38 27.75 -22.16
CA GLY A 128 -25.56 27.77 -21.31
C GLY A 128 -26.82 27.34 -22.07
N ASN A 129 -27.62 26.48 -21.43
CA ASN A 129 -29.05 26.66 -21.16
C ASN A 129 -29.62 25.35 -20.58
N ASP A 130 -30.04 25.40 -19.31
CA ASP A 130 -31.35 25.01 -18.77
C ASP A 130 -31.99 23.63 -19.07
N TYR A 131 -32.19 22.89 -17.95
CA TYR A 131 -33.13 21.80 -17.56
C TYR A 131 -33.16 20.46 -18.34
N GLU A 132 -32.89 19.33 -17.65
CA GLU A 132 -33.86 18.40 -17.04
C GLU A 132 -33.16 17.08 -16.63
N GLN A 133 -33.74 16.41 -15.63
CA GLN A 133 -33.25 15.23 -14.93
C GLN A 133 -33.72 13.92 -15.59
N ALA A 134 -32.87 12.89 -15.68
CA ALA A 134 -33.28 11.48 -15.73
C ALA A 134 -32.12 10.54 -15.39
N ASP A 135 -32.36 9.66 -14.42
CA ASP A 135 -31.56 8.47 -14.08
C ASP A 135 -31.60 7.43 -15.20
N ALA A 136 -30.50 6.69 -15.40
CA ALA A 136 -30.51 5.27 -15.78
C ALA A 136 -29.09 4.67 -15.64
N ASP A 137 -28.98 3.64 -14.81
CA ASP A 137 -27.94 2.60 -14.86
C ASP A 137 -27.91 1.94 -16.24
N ASP A 138 -26.73 1.57 -16.77
CA ASP A 138 -26.41 0.21 -17.26
C ASP A 138 -24.95 0.09 -17.74
N ASP A 139 -24.44 -1.12 -17.60
CA ASP A 139 -23.08 -1.64 -17.72
C ASP A 139 -22.41 -1.49 -19.12
N GLU A 140 -21.07 -1.44 -19.13
CA GLU A 140 -20.17 -2.30 -19.91
C GLU A 140 -18.74 -1.69 -19.96
N VAL A 141 -17.79 -2.34 -19.27
CA VAL A 141 -16.35 -2.13 -19.52
C VAL A 141 -15.82 -3.40 -20.16
N ASP A 142 -15.60 -3.32 -21.47
CA ASP A 142 -14.94 -4.36 -22.27
C ASP A 142 -13.54 -4.67 -21.72
N GLU A 143 -13.32 -5.94 -21.39
CA GLU A 143 -12.00 -6.51 -21.14
C GLU A 143 -11.20 -6.55 -22.44
N VAL A 144 -10.10 -5.80 -22.51
CA VAL A 144 -9.14 -5.89 -23.63
C VAL A 144 -8.03 -6.85 -23.20
N GLU A 145 -8.04 -8.07 -23.76
CA GLU A 145 -6.92 -9.00 -23.69
C GLU A 145 -5.73 -8.44 -24.50
N GLU A 146 -4.59 -8.20 -23.85
CA GLU A 146 -3.31 -8.00 -24.54
C GLU A 146 -2.50 -9.30 -24.46
N ASP A 147 -2.49 -10.02 -25.58
CA ASP A 147 -1.63 -11.18 -25.82
C ASP A 147 -0.14 -10.76 -25.92
N ASP A 148 0.67 -11.51 -25.17
CA ASP A 148 2.12 -11.46 -25.03
C ASP A 148 2.81 -12.06 -26.26
N GLU A 149 3.78 -11.35 -26.88
CA GLU A 149 4.98 -11.96 -27.48
C GLU A 149 5.93 -10.89 -28.08
N ASN A 150 7.03 -10.59 -27.37
CA ASN A 150 8.38 -10.82 -27.90
C ASN A 150 9.47 -10.51 -26.89
N GLY A 151 10.12 -11.57 -26.42
CA GLY A 151 11.31 -11.50 -25.59
C GLY A 151 12.53 -11.00 -26.33
N ARG A 152 13.22 -10.03 -25.71
CA ARG A 152 14.66 -9.84 -25.87
C ARG A 152 15.26 -9.44 -24.53
N LEU A 153 15.98 -10.37 -23.91
CA LEU A 153 16.84 -10.11 -22.76
C LEU A 153 18.08 -9.35 -23.23
N ASP A 154 18.14 -8.04 -22.99
CA ASP A 154 19.42 -7.33 -22.98
C ASP A 154 20.02 -7.46 -21.58
N VAL A 155 21.21 -8.05 -21.51
CA VAL A 155 22.03 -8.17 -20.30
C VAL A 155 22.56 -6.77 -19.99
N VAL A 156 22.10 -6.17 -18.89
CA VAL A 156 22.64 -4.89 -18.42
C VAL A 156 23.86 -5.18 -17.54
N ASP A 157 25.01 -4.68 -18.00
CA ASP A 157 26.30 -4.69 -17.33
C ASP A 157 26.23 -3.82 -16.06
N ASP A 158 26.74 -4.33 -14.94
CA ASP A 158 26.60 -3.80 -13.58
C ASP A 158 27.70 -2.77 -13.28
N SER A 159 27.84 -1.75 -14.15
CA SER A 159 28.64 -0.58 -13.84
C SER A 159 27.79 0.41 -13.05
N GLU A 160 28.25 0.75 -11.84
CA GLU A 160 27.67 1.76 -10.95
C GLU A 160 27.56 3.14 -11.64
N GLU A 161 26.53 3.34 -12.46
CA GLU A 161 26.10 4.67 -12.88
C GLU A 161 25.22 5.25 -11.79
N GLU A 162 25.76 6.28 -11.13
CA GLU A 162 25.03 7.16 -10.24
C GLU A 162 23.89 7.81 -11.04
N PHE A 163 22.68 7.26 -10.97
CA PHE A 163 21.50 7.88 -11.57
C PHE A 163 21.23 9.18 -10.83
N GLU A 164 21.73 10.28 -11.39
CA GLU A 164 21.35 11.63 -11.00
C GLU A 164 19.83 11.74 -11.24
N LEU A 165 19.05 11.81 -10.16
CA LEU A 165 17.62 12.14 -10.20
C LEU A 165 17.51 13.54 -10.80
N THR A 166 17.46 13.62 -12.12
CA THR A 166 17.21 14.87 -12.82
C THR A 166 15.79 15.29 -12.44
N MET A 167 15.71 16.28 -11.55
CA MET A 167 14.47 17.00 -11.28
C MET A 167 13.97 17.55 -12.61
N ASP A 168 12.94 16.93 -13.16
CA ASP A 168 12.29 17.44 -14.34
C ASP A 168 11.92 18.91 -14.13
N TYR A 169 12.37 19.76 -15.05
CA TYR A 169 12.29 21.22 -15.03
C TYR A 169 10.86 21.80 -14.94
N ASN A 170 9.84 20.95 -14.80
CA ASN A 170 8.44 21.32 -14.87
C ASN A 170 7.69 21.32 -13.54
N ILE A 171 8.31 20.92 -12.42
CA ILE A 171 7.66 20.94 -11.10
C ILE A 171 7.15 22.35 -10.73
N ASN A 172 7.91 23.39 -11.09
CA ASN A 172 7.53 24.78 -10.81
C ASN A 172 6.35 25.28 -11.66
N SER A 173 6.20 24.76 -12.87
CA SER A 173 5.04 25.06 -13.72
C SER A 173 3.78 24.37 -13.15
N LEU A 174 3.95 23.13 -12.71
CA LEU A 174 2.91 22.30 -12.13
C LEU A 174 2.40 22.85 -10.78
N ILE A 175 3.29 23.31 -9.89
CA ILE A 175 2.94 23.96 -8.62
C ILE A 175 2.09 25.22 -8.84
N LYS A 176 2.25 25.93 -9.96
CA LYS A 176 1.44 27.10 -10.30
C LYS A 176 0.05 26.76 -10.81
N GLU A 177 -0.18 25.58 -11.38
CA GLU A 177 -1.53 25.17 -11.80
C GLU A 177 -2.40 24.69 -10.63
N VAL A 178 -1.78 24.28 -9.52
CA VAL A 178 -2.47 23.74 -8.34
C VAL A 178 -2.76 24.79 -7.25
N ARG A 179 -2.12 25.97 -7.30
CA ARG A 179 -2.36 27.11 -6.39
C ARG A 179 -3.36 28.10 -6.98
#